data_AF-A0A7K9Q584-F1
#
_entry.id   AF-A0A7K9Q584-F1
#
_cell.length_a   1.000
_cell.length_b   1.000
_cell.length_c   1.000
_cell.angle_alpha   90.00
_cell.angle_beta   90.00
_cell.angle_gamma   90.00
#
_symmetry.space_group_name_H-M   'P 1'
#
loop_
_entity.id
_entity.type
_entity.pdbx_description
1 polymer ?
#
loop_
_entity_poly.entity_id
_entity_poly.type
_entity_poly.pdbx_seq_one_letter_code
_entity_poly.pdbx_strand_id
1 'polypeptide(L)'
;RRNGMIGNIYSMGLALQALETSSDFYAPRKWDRAQAFCVVYNHDYKQPMAIAQVLPPLVGKSYLNAGEVCQVPTTPLPPPASPITVQFSITNTLRNYFHYSTSVSVPDNSTLLQVMEVARNEKPDIFCFKTEHERWGLFVTSIHGLASNKTERTYWQFFSCWSPLQEGVGTYKPKNWEHIQAIFSTY
;
A
#
# COMPACT_ATOMS: atom_id res chain seq x y z
N ARG A 1 1.13 -3.01 21.67
CA ARG A 1 0.22 -2.15 20.88
C ARG A 1 -1.14 -2.18 21.57
N ARG A 2 -1.72 -1.02 21.91
CA ARG A 2 -2.92 -0.92 22.77
C ARG A 2 -4.24 -0.77 22.01
N ASN A 3 -4.20 -0.81 20.68
CA ASN A 3 -5.34 -0.51 19.81
C ASN A 3 -5.93 -1.75 19.10
N GLY A 4 -5.57 -2.97 19.51
CA GLY A 4 -6.08 -4.20 18.87
C GLY A 4 -5.46 -4.56 17.51
N MET A 5 -4.52 -3.78 16.99
CA MET A 5 -3.93 -3.98 15.66
C MET A 5 -2.71 -4.92 15.67
N ILE A 6 -2.74 -5.94 14.81
CA ILE A 6 -1.68 -6.93 14.57
C ILE A 6 -1.11 -6.71 13.16
N GLY A 7 0.15 -6.27 13.07
CA GLY A 7 0.75 -5.83 11.81
C GLY A 7 0.26 -4.44 11.38
N ASN A 8 -0.52 -4.34 10.31
CA ASN A 8 -1.18 -3.12 9.84
C ASN A 8 -2.65 -3.41 9.47
N ILE A 9 -3.39 -2.40 9.03
CA ILE A 9 -4.82 -2.56 8.69
C ILE A 9 -5.08 -3.55 7.55
N TYR A 10 -4.11 -3.74 6.66
CA TYR A 10 -4.18 -4.66 5.51
C TYR A 10 -3.80 -6.11 5.88
N SER A 11 -3.05 -6.34 6.96
CA SER A 11 -2.77 -7.69 7.48
C SER A 11 -3.82 -8.20 8.48
N MET A 12 -4.66 -7.31 9.02
CA MET A 12 -5.63 -7.65 10.06
C MET A 12 -6.61 -8.75 9.66
N GLY A 13 -7.09 -8.76 8.41
CA GLY A 13 -8.03 -9.78 7.92
C GLY A 13 -7.46 -11.20 8.02
N LEU A 14 -6.19 -11.37 7.66
CA LEU A 14 -5.51 -12.66 7.79
C LEU A 14 -5.19 -12.99 9.25
N ALA A 15 -4.80 -12.00 10.05
CA ALA A 15 -4.51 -12.19 11.46
C ALA A 15 -5.75 -12.63 12.26
N LEU A 16 -6.93 -12.06 11.96
CA LEU A 16 -8.21 -12.47 12.54
C LEU A 16 -8.50 -13.95 12.25
N GLN A 17 -8.40 -14.36 10.98
CA GLN A 17 -8.64 -15.76 10.59
C GLN A 17 -7.66 -16.72 11.27
N ALA A 18 -6.37 -16.37 11.34
CA ALA A 18 -5.35 -17.20 11.97
C ALA A 18 -5.61 -17.38 13.47
N LEU A 19 -5.93 -16.31 14.19
CA LEU A 19 -6.16 -16.38 15.63
C LEU A 19 -7.49 -17.04 16.00
N GLU A 20 -8.54 -16.84 15.19
CA GLU A 20 -9.81 -17.54 15.40
C GLU A 20 -9.69 -19.06 15.23
N THR A 21 -8.76 -19.52 14.39
CA THR A 21 -8.54 -20.94 14.10
C THR A 21 -7.44 -21.59 14.96
N SER A 22 -6.75 -20.81 15.81
CA SER A 22 -5.62 -21.27 16.64
C SER A 22 -5.76 -20.93 18.12
N SER A 23 -7.00 -20.94 18.65
CA SER A 23 -7.33 -20.61 20.04
C SER A 23 -6.47 -21.33 21.09
N ASP A 24 -6.06 -22.55 20.77
CA ASP A 24 -5.35 -23.45 21.68
C ASP A 24 -3.90 -23.04 21.92
N PHE A 25 -3.34 -22.16 21.08
CA PHE A 25 -1.89 -21.87 21.05
C PHE A 25 -1.47 -20.55 21.69
N TYR A 26 -2.40 -19.69 22.09
CA TYR A 26 -2.07 -18.38 22.69
C TYR A 26 -2.48 -18.22 24.16
N ALA A 27 -3.00 -19.29 24.80
CA ALA A 27 -3.14 -19.32 26.25
C ALA A 27 -1.77 -19.21 26.94
N PRO A 28 -1.62 -18.46 28.06
CA PRO A 28 -2.67 -17.78 28.84
C PRO A 28 -2.97 -16.35 28.38
N ARG A 29 -2.34 -15.85 27.31
CA ARG A 29 -2.47 -14.47 26.84
C ARG A 29 -3.81 -14.28 26.11
N LYS A 30 -4.78 -13.69 26.78
CA LYS A 30 -6.09 -13.39 26.18
C LYS A 30 -5.93 -12.34 25.06
N TRP A 31 -6.40 -12.68 23.88
CA TRP A 31 -6.53 -11.77 22.75
C TRP A 31 -7.96 -11.19 22.73
N ASP A 32 -8.06 -9.86 22.67
CA ASP A 32 -9.34 -9.16 22.57
C ASP A 32 -9.81 -9.13 21.11
N ARG A 33 -10.58 -10.15 20.73
CA ARG A 33 -11.19 -10.29 19.41
C ARG A 33 -12.09 -9.10 19.06
N ALA A 34 -12.88 -8.60 20.02
CA ALA A 34 -13.81 -7.52 19.77
C ALA A 34 -13.07 -6.22 19.43
N GLN A 35 -11.98 -5.95 20.14
CA GLN A 35 -11.11 -4.80 19.83
C GLN A 35 -10.49 -4.92 18.43
N ALA A 36 -9.96 -6.10 18.06
CA ALA A 36 -9.38 -6.35 16.75
C ALA A 36 -10.42 -6.24 15.60
N PHE A 37 -11.63 -6.75 15.82
CA PHE A 37 -12.74 -6.65 14.88
C PHE A 37 -13.17 -5.20 14.66
N CYS A 38 -13.30 -4.40 15.73
CA CYS A 38 -13.67 -2.98 15.62
C CYS A 38 -12.68 -2.16 14.79
N VAL A 39 -11.37 -2.45 14.88
CA VAL A 39 -10.35 -1.76 14.06
C VAL A 39 -10.62 -1.97 12.57
N VAL A 40 -10.99 -3.19 12.21
CA VAL A 40 -11.20 -3.61 10.83
C VAL A 40 -12.55 -3.12 10.31
N TYR A 41 -13.62 -3.30 11.09
CA TYR A 41 -14.97 -2.91 10.70
C TYR A 41 -15.09 -1.40 10.40
N ASN A 42 -14.35 -0.56 11.12
CA ASN A 42 -14.41 0.89 10.98
C ASN A 42 -13.48 1.46 9.90
N HIS A 43 -12.75 0.62 9.16
CA HIS A 43 -11.85 1.09 8.11
C HIS A 43 -12.52 1.07 6.74
N ASP A 44 -12.36 2.17 5.97
CA ASP A 44 -12.88 2.30 4.61
C ASP A 44 -11.92 1.66 3.60
N TYR A 45 -12.14 0.37 3.29
CA TYR A 45 -11.34 -0.37 2.33
C TYR A 45 -11.77 -0.05 0.89
N LYS A 46 -10.88 0.57 0.12
CA LYS A 46 -11.11 0.89 -1.30
C LYS A 46 -10.50 -0.12 -2.27
N GLN A 47 -9.56 -0.92 -1.80
CA GLN A 47 -8.82 -1.87 -2.62
C GLN A 47 -9.50 -3.25 -2.64
N PRO A 48 -9.87 -3.80 -3.81
CA PRO A 48 -10.57 -5.08 -3.91
C PRO A 48 -9.84 -6.23 -3.19
N MET A 49 -8.51 -6.27 -3.28
CA MET A 49 -7.71 -7.30 -2.62
C MET A 49 -7.69 -7.12 -1.09
N ALA A 50 -7.67 -5.88 -0.58
CA ALA A 50 -7.81 -5.61 0.85
C ALA A 50 -9.18 -6.05 1.36
N ILE A 51 -10.24 -5.76 0.59
CA ILE A 51 -11.60 -6.23 0.87
C ILE A 51 -11.63 -7.76 0.88
N ALA A 52 -11.03 -8.42 -0.11
CA ALA A 52 -11.02 -9.89 -0.19
C ALA A 52 -10.32 -10.55 1.01
N GLN A 53 -9.26 -9.96 1.55
CA GLN A 53 -8.57 -10.51 2.72
C GLN A 53 -9.32 -10.30 4.04
N VAL A 54 -10.18 -9.29 4.10
CA VAL A 54 -10.86 -8.86 5.32
C VAL A 54 -12.33 -9.28 5.38
N LEU A 55 -12.95 -9.55 4.23
CA LEU A 55 -14.33 -9.97 4.13
C LEU A 55 -14.60 -11.30 4.87
N PRO A 56 -13.77 -12.36 4.74
CA PRO A 56 -14.03 -13.61 5.45
C PRO A 56 -14.22 -13.44 6.96
N PRO A 57 -13.28 -12.85 7.73
CA PRO A 57 -13.49 -12.68 9.17
C PRO A 57 -14.63 -11.72 9.51
N LEU A 58 -14.94 -10.73 8.66
CA LEU A 58 -16.09 -9.84 8.86
C LEU A 58 -17.44 -10.57 8.81
N VAL A 59 -17.53 -11.64 8.01
CA VAL A 59 -18.71 -12.51 7.94
C VAL A 59 -18.59 -13.76 8.83
N GLY A 60 -17.61 -13.77 9.75
CA GLY A 60 -17.37 -14.90 10.66
C GLY A 60 -16.93 -16.18 9.95
N LYS A 61 -16.25 -16.05 8.82
CA LYS A 61 -15.71 -17.15 8.01
C LYS A 61 -14.19 -17.10 7.99
N SER A 62 -13.59 -18.24 7.70
CA SER A 62 -12.17 -18.36 7.34
C SER A 62 -12.03 -19.03 5.98
N TYR A 63 -10.84 -19.02 5.41
CA TYR A 63 -10.56 -19.82 4.21
C TYR A 63 -10.83 -21.32 4.38
N LEU A 64 -10.93 -21.84 5.62
CA LEU A 64 -11.34 -23.23 5.90
C LEU A 64 -12.83 -23.48 5.58
N ASN A 65 -13.61 -22.42 5.35
CA ASN A 65 -15.04 -22.47 5.04
C ASN A 65 -15.33 -22.21 3.56
N ALA A 66 -14.32 -22.26 2.69
CA ALA A 66 -14.45 -21.93 1.27
C ALA A 66 -15.18 -23.05 0.49
N GLY A 67 -16.51 -22.96 0.44
CA GLY A 67 -17.39 -23.68 -0.47
C GLY A 67 -18.61 -22.82 -0.76
N GLU A 68 -18.75 -22.37 -2.02
CA GLU A 68 -19.80 -21.53 -2.62
C GLU A 68 -19.83 -20.02 -2.28
N VAL A 69 -19.61 -19.15 -3.30
CA VAL A 69 -20.20 -17.78 -3.42
C VAL A 69 -20.22 -17.28 -4.90
N CYS A 70 -21.26 -16.53 -5.29
CA CYS A 70 -21.45 -15.78 -6.56
C CYS A 70 -21.30 -14.23 -6.42
N GLN A 71 -21.19 -13.50 -7.55
CA GLN A 71 -20.66 -12.11 -7.69
C GLN A 71 -21.68 -10.94 -7.60
N VAL A 72 -21.18 -9.70 -7.37
CA VAL A 72 -21.91 -8.40 -7.53
C VAL A 72 -20.96 -7.20 -7.84
N PRO A 73 -21.46 -6.05 -8.38
CA PRO A 73 -20.70 -5.06 -9.16
C PRO A 73 -20.35 -3.72 -8.47
N THR A 74 -19.62 -2.87 -9.20
CA THR A 74 -18.86 -1.66 -8.77
C THR A 74 -19.57 -0.31 -9.03
N THR A 75 -19.25 0.74 -8.25
CA THR A 75 -19.81 2.12 -8.30
C THR A 75 -18.74 3.21 -8.58
N PRO A 76 -19.12 4.43 -9.07
CA PRO A 76 -18.19 5.42 -9.65
C PRO A 76 -17.66 6.55 -8.71
N LEU A 77 -16.69 7.31 -9.24
CA LEU A 77 -15.73 8.22 -8.60
C LEU A 77 -16.18 9.71 -8.49
N PRO A 78 -15.66 10.52 -7.52
CA PRO A 78 -16.10 11.91 -7.23
C PRO A 78 -15.44 13.04 -8.08
N PRO A 79 -15.88 14.32 -7.92
CA PRO A 79 -15.55 15.47 -8.79
C PRO A 79 -14.19 16.16 -8.47
N PRO A 80 -13.71 17.11 -9.31
CA PRO A 80 -12.35 17.65 -9.23
C PRO A 80 -12.13 18.61 -8.05
N ALA A 81 -10.92 18.54 -7.50
CA ALA A 81 -10.47 19.29 -6.33
C ALA A 81 -9.23 20.14 -6.67
N SER A 82 -8.96 21.16 -5.84
CA SER A 82 -7.86 22.13 -6.01
C SER A 82 -6.49 21.45 -6.10
N PRO A 83 -5.52 21.96 -6.87
CA PRO A 83 -4.22 21.31 -6.99
C PRO A 83 -3.44 21.31 -5.66
N ILE A 84 -2.74 20.21 -5.39
CA ILE A 84 -1.78 20.04 -4.30
C ILE A 84 -0.36 19.96 -4.86
N THR A 85 0.62 20.35 -4.06
CA THR A 85 2.05 20.24 -4.38
C THR A 85 2.66 19.13 -3.53
N VAL A 86 3.35 18.19 -4.16
CA VAL A 86 4.01 17.05 -3.50
C VAL A 86 5.50 17.11 -3.78
N GLN A 87 6.32 16.92 -2.76
CA GLN A 87 7.76 16.76 -2.95
C GLN A 87 8.05 15.29 -3.23
N PHE A 88 8.63 14.97 -4.39
CA PHE A 88 8.96 13.60 -4.76
C PHE A 88 10.45 13.45 -4.95
N SER A 89 11.05 12.49 -4.23
CA SER A 89 12.47 12.18 -4.34
C SER A 89 12.74 10.70 -4.57
N ILE A 90 13.79 10.42 -5.34
CA ILE A 90 14.28 9.08 -5.62
C ILE A 90 15.71 8.95 -5.08
N THR A 91 15.98 7.88 -4.36
CA THR A 91 17.29 7.68 -3.71
C THR A 91 17.74 6.23 -3.89
N ASN A 92 19.01 6.05 -4.20
CA ASN A 92 19.67 4.76 -4.15
C ASN A 92 20.91 4.87 -3.27
N THR A 93 20.97 4.06 -2.22
CA THR A 93 22.10 4.00 -1.28
C THR A 93 22.87 2.68 -1.36
N LEU A 94 22.39 1.68 -2.11
CA LEU A 94 22.97 0.34 -2.13
C LEU A 94 24.25 0.27 -2.98
N ARG A 95 24.20 0.78 -4.22
CA ARG A 95 25.34 0.82 -5.16
C ARG A 95 25.18 1.99 -6.11
N ASN A 96 26.25 2.71 -6.45
CA ASN A 96 26.20 3.89 -7.31
C ASN A 96 25.19 4.92 -6.79
N TYR A 97 25.57 5.56 -5.68
CA TYR A 97 24.70 6.49 -4.96
C TYR A 97 24.14 7.56 -5.90
N PHE A 98 22.83 7.77 -5.81
CA PHE A 98 22.17 8.92 -6.41
C PHE A 98 21.00 9.39 -5.55
N HIS A 99 20.72 10.68 -5.63
CA HIS A 99 19.57 11.30 -5.00
C HIS A 99 19.06 12.43 -5.89
N TYR A 100 17.78 12.36 -6.27
CA TYR A 100 17.12 13.41 -7.05
C TYR A 100 15.80 13.77 -6.39
N SER A 101 15.44 15.05 -6.45
CA SER A 101 14.21 15.57 -5.86
C SER A 101 13.55 16.59 -6.78
N THR A 102 12.22 16.60 -6.80
CA THR A 102 11.42 17.56 -7.57
C THR A 102 10.12 17.86 -6.82
N SER A 103 9.53 19.02 -7.08
CA SER A 103 8.19 19.37 -6.59
C SER A 103 7.21 19.25 -7.73
N VAL A 104 6.10 18.57 -7.50
CA VAL A 104 5.11 18.23 -8.53
C VAL A 104 3.76 18.77 -8.08
N SER A 105 3.06 19.50 -8.96
CA SER A 105 1.66 19.87 -8.72
C SER A 105 0.71 18.91 -9.43
N VAL A 106 -0.22 18.34 -8.69
CA VAL A 106 -1.27 17.44 -9.20
C VAL A 106 -2.64 17.88 -8.65
N PRO A 107 -3.77 17.56 -9.31
CA PRO A 107 -5.09 17.76 -8.72
C PRO A 107 -5.18 17.09 -7.34
N ASP A 108 -5.88 17.69 -6.38
CA ASP A 108 -6.14 17.00 -5.10
C ASP A 108 -6.85 15.66 -5.34
N ASN A 109 -6.64 14.73 -4.40
CA ASN A 109 -7.13 13.35 -4.47
C ASN A 109 -6.49 12.49 -5.58
N SER A 110 -5.46 13.00 -6.28
CA SER A 110 -4.62 12.25 -7.22
C SER A 110 -3.80 11.16 -6.53
N THR A 111 -3.50 10.09 -7.24
CA THR A 111 -2.69 8.99 -6.71
C THR A 111 -1.21 9.29 -6.82
N LEU A 112 -0.37 8.59 -6.06
CA LEU A 112 1.08 8.68 -6.17
C LEU A 112 1.59 8.31 -7.57
N LEU A 113 0.90 7.41 -8.28
CA LEU A 113 1.19 7.13 -9.69
C LEU A 113 1.11 8.40 -10.55
N GLN A 114 0.06 9.21 -10.37
CA GLN A 114 -0.08 10.47 -11.10
C GLN A 114 1.07 11.44 -10.80
N VAL A 115 1.52 11.51 -9.54
CA VAL A 115 2.69 12.31 -9.14
C VAL A 115 3.95 11.83 -9.86
N MET A 116 4.17 10.51 -9.93
CA MET A 116 5.30 9.93 -10.66
C MET A 116 5.23 10.21 -12.17
N GLU A 117 4.04 10.15 -12.77
CA GLU A 117 3.84 10.45 -14.19
C GLU A 117 4.15 11.90 -14.52
N VAL A 118 3.71 12.86 -13.69
CA VAL A 118 4.03 14.27 -13.90
C VAL A 118 5.53 14.51 -13.68
N ALA A 119 6.15 13.93 -12.64
CA ALA A 119 7.61 14.03 -12.44
C ALA A 119 8.41 13.49 -13.64
N ARG A 120 7.95 12.37 -14.23
CA ARG A 120 8.53 11.79 -15.46
C ARG A 120 8.36 12.74 -16.64
N ASN A 121 7.19 13.35 -16.81
CA ASN A 121 6.96 14.24 -17.95
C ASN A 121 7.81 15.52 -17.87
N GLU A 122 8.10 16.01 -16.65
CA GLU A 122 8.98 17.17 -16.44
C GLU A 122 10.46 16.84 -16.64
N LYS A 123 10.93 15.70 -16.11
CA LYS A 123 12.33 15.28 -16.17
C LYS A 123 12.43 13.78 -16.50
N PRO A 124 12.21 13.40 -17.77
CA PRO A 124 12.10 12.00 -18.18
C PRO A 124 13.38 11.20 -17.94
N ASP A 125 14.55 11.81 -18.11
CA ASP A 125 15.83 11.13 -17.90
C ASP A 125 16.04 10.72 -16.43
N ILE A 126 15.46 11.47 -15.50
CA ILE A 126 15.63 11.25 -14.06
C ILE A 126 14.49 10.40 -13.49
N PHE A 127 13.24 10.77 -13.76
CA PHE A 127 12.08 10.14 -13.14
C PHE A 127 11.37 9.14 -14.06
N CYS A 128 12.04 8.61 -15.09
CA CYS A 128 11.52 7.46 -15.83
C CYS A 128 11.30 6.27 -14.88
N PHE A 129 10.20 5.57 -15.08
CA PHE A 129 9.87 4.39 -14.29
C PHE A 129 9.11 3.36 -15.13
N LYS A 130 9.11 2.11 -14.65
CA LYS A 130 8.35 0.99 -15.22
C LYS A 130 7.47 0.37 -14.15
N THR A 131 6.32 -0.14 -14.57
CA THR A 131 5.35 -0.82 -13.70
C THR A 131 4.89 -2.13 -14.29
N GLU A 132 4.55 -3.08 -13.43
CA GLU A 132 3.88 -4.33 -13.78
C GLU A 132 2.56 -4.44 -13.01
N HIS A 133 1.59 -5.17 -13.58
CA HIS A 133 0.30 -5.37 -12.94
C HIS A 133 0.31 -6.62 -12.06
N GLU A 134 -0.01 -6.46 -10.78
CA GLU A 134 -0.16 -7.55 -9.82
C GLU A 134 -1.56 -7.59 -9.20
N ARG A 135 -1.86 -8.62 -8.41
CA ARG A 135 -3.16 -8.79 -7.74
C ARG A 135 -3.52 -7.62 -6.80
N TRP A 136 -2.52 -6.91 -6.29
CA TRP A 136 -2.67 -5.74 -5.44
C TRP A 136 -2.66 -4.40 -6.20
N GLY A 137 -2.56 -4.44 -7.52
CA GLY A 137 -2.47 -3.25 -8.38
C GLY A 137 -1.11 -3.10 -9.05
N LEU A 138 -0.79 -1.87 -9.45
CA LEU A 138 0.46 -1.55 -10.15
C LEU A 138 1.65 -1.59 -9.20
N PHE A 139 2.63 -2.42 -9.52
CA PHE A 139 3.90 -2.55 -8.81
C PHE A 139 5.01 -1.86 -9.61
N VAL A 140 5.81 -1.02 -8.94
CA VAL A 140 6.91 -0.29 -9.59
C VAL A 140 8.15 -1.18 -9.65
N THR A 141 8.55 -1.57 -10.85
CA THR A 141 9.67 -2.49 -11.08
C THR A 141 10.98 -1.77 -11.37
N SER A 142 10.94 -0.51 -11.80
CA SER A 142 12.15 0.26 -12.07
C SER A 142 11.91 1.76 -11.96
N ILE A 143 12.92 2.50 -11.48
CA ILE A 143 12.97 3.96 -11.49
C ILE A 143 14.38 4.38 -11.90
N HIS A 144 14.53 5.41 -12.74
CA HIS A 144 15.80 5.91 -13.25
C HIS A 144 16.66 4.80 -13.89
N GLY A 145 16.02 3.90 -14.65
CA GLY A 145 16.68 2.75 -15.29
C GLY A 145 17.17 1.65 -14.34
N LEU A 146 17.07 1.81 -13.01
CA LEU A 146 17.45 0.81 -12.02
C LEU A 146 16.25 -0.08 -11.67
N ALA A 147 16.36 -1.36 -11.98
CA ALA A 147 15.27 -2.35 -11.80
C ALA A 147 15.41 -3.14 -10.49
N SER A 148 14.26 -3.53 -9.92
CA SER A 148 14.17 -4.50 -8.83
C SER A 148 14.60 -5.89 -9.31
N ASN A 149 15.24 -6.66 -8.44
CA ASN A 149 15.72 -8.00 -8.76
C ASN A 149 15.34 -8.99 -7.64
N LYS A 150 14.58 -10.04 -8.01
CA LYS A 150 14.12 -11.08 -7.07
C LYS A 150 15.25 -11.92 -6.50
N THR A 151 16.28 -12.20 -7.30
CA THR A 151 17.45 -12.99 -6.89
C THR A 151 18.33 -12.20 -5.92
N GLU A 152 18.52 -10.90 -6.20
CA GLU A 152 19.30 -9.99 -5.33
C GLU A 152 18.47 -9.42 -4.17
N ARG A 153 17.17 -9.73 -4.12
CA ARG A 153 16.20 -9.25 -3.12
C ARG A 153 16.15 -7.72 -3.05
N THR A 154 16.24 -7.06 -4.19
CA THR A 154 16.20 -5.59 -4.31
C THR A 154 14.86 -5.11 -4.85
N TYR A 155 14.38 -3.97 -4.36
CA TYR A 155 13.09 -3.39 -4.74
C TYR A 155 13.03 -1.89 -4.45
N TRP A 156 12.01 -1.21 -5.00
CA TRP A 156 11.71 0.19 -4.70
C TRP A 156 10.70 0.29 -3.57
N GLN A 157 11.14 0.80 -2.42
CA GLN A 157 10.30 1.03 -1.26
C GLN A 157 9.88 2.50 -1.18
N PHE A 158 8.59 2.75 -0.95
CA PHE A 158 8.06 4.11 -0.85
C PHE A 158 7.82 4.51 0.60
N PHE A 159 8.08 5.78 0.89
CA PHE A 159 7.92 6.38 2.20
C PHE A 159 7.19 7.71 2.10
N SER A 160 6.39 8.03 3.12
CA SER A 160 5.98 9.39 3.43
C SER A 160 6.87 9.87 4.57
N CYS A 161 7.75 10.83 4.27
CA CYS A 161 8.88 11.21 5.12
C CYS A 161 9.66 9.97 5.55
N TRP A 162 9.54 9.57 6.81
CA TRP A 162 10.28 8.44 7.42
C TRP A 162 9.46 7.15 7.54
N SER A 163 8.17 7.19 7.20
CA SER A 163 7.26 6.06 7.40
C SER A 163 7.00 5.32 6.07
N PRO A 164 7.21 4.00 6.01
CA PRO A 164 6.95 3.24 4.79
C PRO A 164 5.45 3.29 4.47
N LEU A 165 5.14 3.49 3.19
CA LEU A 165 3.77 3.49 2.72
C LEU A 165 3.14 2.11 2.92
N GLN A 166 1.86 2.11 3.28
CA GLN A 166 1.09 0.89 3.49
C GLN A 166 0.22 0.53 2.25
N GLU A 167 0.24 1.40 1.25
CA GLU A 167 -0.55 1.30 0.02
C GLU A 167 0.36 1.42 -1.21
N GLY A 168 -0.04 0.80 -2.32
CA GLY A 168 0.66 0.90 -3.59
C GLY A 168 0.49 2.27 -4.26
N VAL A 169 1.34 2.56 -5.25
CA VAL A 169 1.36 3.86 -5.94
C VAL A 169 0.04 4.18 -6.66
N GLY A 170 -0.70 3.16 -7.10
CA GLY A 170 -2.00 3.33 -7.75
C GLY A 170 -3.15 3.67 -6.80
N THR A 171 -2.93 3.62 -5.49
CA THR A 171 -3.97 3.76 -4.47
C THR A 171 -3.68 4.89 -3.51
N TYR A 172 -2.42 4.96 -3.06
CA TYR A 172 -2.00 5.95 -2.09
C TYR A 172 -2.19 7.36 -2.64
N LYS A 173 -2.79 8.23 -1.83
CA LYS A 173 -3.10 9.62 -2.18
C LYS A 173 -2.27 10.56 -1.30
N PRO A 174 -1.22 11.17 -1.87
CA PRO A 174 -0.40 12.12 -1.14
C PRO A 174 -1.20 13.36 -0.72
N LYS A 175 -0.78 14.00 0.37
CA LYS A 175 -1.32 15.27 0.87
C LYS A 175 -0.51 16.45 0.35
N ASN A 176 -1.09 17.63 0.44
CA ASN A 176 -0.37 18.86 0.11
C ASN A 176 0.88 19.02 0.97
N TRP A 177 1.99 19.36 0.33
CA TRP A 177 3.34 19.46 0.87
C TRP A 177 3.92 18.18 1.47
N GLU A 178 3.33 17.02 1.18
CA GLU A 178 3.87 15.74 1.63
C GLU A 178 5.17 15.41 0.86
N HIS A 179 6.18 14.92 1.60
CA HIS A 179 7.43 14.46 1.01
C HIS A 179 7.41 12.95 0.82
N ILE A 180 7.25 12.53 -0.43
CA ILE A 180 7.29 11.13 -0.83
C ILE A 180 8.69 10.76 -1.30
N GLN A 181 9.22 9.67 -0.74
CA GLN A 181 10.54 9.15 -1.07
C GLN A 181 10.42 7.75 -1.64
N ALA A 182 10.98 7.51 -2.82
CA ALA A 182 11.22 6.17 -3.35
C ALA A 182 12.70 5.82 -3.10
N ILE A 183 12.94 4.82 -2.26
CA ILE A 183 14.28 4.40 -1.85
C ILE A 183 14.54 2.98 -2.35
N PHE A 184 15.60 2.80 -3.13
CA PHE A 184 16.03 1.50 -3.58
C PHE A 184 16.61 0.71 -2.38
N SER A 185 15.96 -0.42 -2.06
CA SER A 185 16.12 -1.13 -0.79
C SER A 185 16.21 -2.64 -1.01
N THR A 186 16.55 -3.38 0.05
CA THR A 186 16.55 -4.85 0.06
C THR A 186 15.54 -5.41 1.07
N TYR A 187 15.09 -6.64 0.88
CA TYR A 187 14.21 -7.38 1.81
C TYR A 187 14.75 -8.75 2.18
#